data_AF-A0A1F8YIQ1-F1
#
_entry.id   AF-A0A1F8YIQ1-F1
#
_cell.length_a   1.000
_cell.length_b   1.000
_cell.length_c   1.000
_cell.angle_alpha   90.00
_cell.angle_beta   90.00
_cell.angle_gamma   90.00
#
_symmetry.space_group_name_H-M   'P 1'
#
loop_
_entity.id
_entity.type
_entity.pdbx_description
1 polymer ?
#
loop_
_entity_poly.entity_id
_entity_poly.type
_entity_poly.pdbx_seq_one_letter_code
_entity_poly.pdbx_strand_id
1 'polypeptide(L)' 'MPARNPRVNVVLEKPLYEAVDQLAKEEGVSLSTVVRDLVKEAIEIREDIDLGRIAESREKSLKRSRALAHKDVWG' A
#
# COMPACT_ATOMS: atom_id res chain seq x y z
N MET A 1 -6.38 -30.62 -7.48
CA MET A 1 -5.69 -29.51 -8.19
C MET A 1 -4.96 -28.67 -7.16
N PRO A 2 -3.64 -28.42 -7.29
CA PRO A 2 -3.01 -27.40 -6.49
C PRO A 2 -3.64 -26.05 -6.88
N ALA A 3 -4.02 -25.24 -5.90
CA ALA A 3 -4.65 -23.95 -6.18
C ALA A 3 -3.68 -23.05 -6.97
N ARG A 4 -4.19 -22.38 -8.01
CA ARG A 4 -3.43 -21.48 -8.91
C ARG A 4 -2.71 -20.32 -8.21
N ASN A 5 -3.13 -19.98 -6.98
CA ASN A 5 -2.60 -18.86 -6.21
C ASN A 5 -2.09 -19.33 -4.84
N PRO A 6 -0.95 -18.80 -4.37
CA PRO A 6 -0.46 -19.05 -3.03
C PRO A 6 -1.49 -18.55 -2.00
N ARG A 7 -1.74 -19.34 -0.96
CA ARG A 7 -2.69 -19.02 0.11
C ARG A 7 -1.93 -18.82 1.41
N VAL A 8 -2.27 -17.76 2.13
CA VAL A 8 -1.78 -17.50 3.48
C VAL A 8 -2.97 -17.61 4.42
N ASN A 9 -2.88 -18.48 5.42
CA ASN A 9 -3.87 -18.59 6.47
C ASN A 9 -3.39 -17.77 7.66
N VAL A 10 -4.24 -16.88 8.17
CA VAL A 10 -3.93 -16.00 9.30
C VAL A 10 -5.02 -16.10 10.35
N VAL A 11 -4.65 -15.95 11.61
CA VAL A 11 -5.60 -15.89 12.73
C VAL A 11 -5.83 -14.42 13.08
N LEU A 12 -7.09 -14.00 13.12
CA LEU A 12 -7.49 -12.66 13.54
C LEU A 12 -8.12 -12.73 14.93
N GLU A 13 -7.81 -11.75 15.77
CA GLU A 13 -8.53 -11.55 17.02
C GLU A 13 -9.99 -11.21 16.74
N LYS A 14 -10.88 -11.55 17.67
CA LYS A 14 -12.34 -11.38 17.49
C LYS A 14 -12.72 -9.94 17.05
N PRO A 15 -12.21 -8.86 17.69
CA PRO A 15 -12.58 -7.51 17.28
C PRO A 15 -12.14 -7.16 15.85
N LEU A 16 -10.95 -7.63 15.45
CA LEU A 16 -10.41 -7.39 14.11
C LEU A 16 -11.21 -8.17 13.06
N TYR A 17 -11.55 -9.43 13.36
CA TYR A 17 -12.41 -10.22 12.50
C TYR A 17 -13.78 -9.55 12.29
N GLU A 18 -14.41 -9.07 13.36
CA GLU A 18 -15.70 -8.38 13.28
C GLU A 18 -15.63 -7.10 12.44
N ALA A 19 -14.52 -6.34 12.54
CA ALA A 19 -14.30 -5.17 11.70
C ALA A 19 -14.20 -5.53 10.21
N VAL A 20 -13.42 -6.56 9.86
CA VAL A 20 -13.29 -7.02 8.46
C VAL A 20 -14.61 -7.60 7.94
N ASP A 21 -15.37 -8.31 8.77
CA ASP A 21 -16.68 -8.85 8.43
C ASP A 21 -17.71 -7.75 8.15
N GLN A 22 -17.68 -6.68 8.93
CA GLN A 22 -18.54 -5.52 8.68
C GLN A 22 -18.19 -4.83 7.36
N LEU A 23 -16.90 -4.60 7.09
CA LEU A 23 -16.44 -4.02 5.82
C LEU A 23 -16.86 -4.87 4.62
N ALA A 24 -16.69 -6.19 4.70
CA ALA A 24 -17.08 -7.11 3.63
C ALA A 24 -18.58 -7.04 3.34
N LYS A 25 -19.42 -6.91 4.38
CA LYS A 25 -20.87 -6.74 4.24
C LYS A 25 -21.25 -5.41 3.60
N GLU A 26 -20.61 -4.32 4.00
CA GLU A 26 -20.85 -2.97 3.47
C GLU A 26 -20.48 -2.87 1.99
N GLU A 27 -19.36 -3.49 1.60
CA GLU A 27 -18.87 -3.50 0.23
C GLU A 27 -19.51 -4.58 -0.66
N GLY A 28 -20.25 -5.52 -0.08
CA GLY A 28 -20.88 -6.63 -0.80
C GLY A 28 -19.87 -7.62 -1.40
N VAL A 29 -18.70 -7.78 -0.79
CA VAL A 29 -17.62 -8.66 -1.25
C VAL A 29 -17.26 -9.73 -0.21
N SER A 30 -16.39 -10.68 -0.57
CA SER A 30 -15.95 -11.72 0.36
C SER A 30 -14.93 -11.19 1.37
N LEU A 31 -14.89 -11.78 2.58
CA LEU A 31 -13.84 -11.53 3.58
C LEU A 31 -12.43 -11.64 2.99
N SER A 32 -12.18 -12.66 2.16
CA SER A 32 -10.87 -12.85 1.52
C SER A 32 -10.52 -11.74 0.53
N THR A 33 -11.52 -11.12 -0.10
CA THR A 33 -11.33 -9.94 -0.96
C THR A 33 -10.86 -8.75 -0.14
N VAL A 34 -11.59 -8.43 0.94
CA VAL A 34 -11.25 -7.31 1.84
C VAL A 34 -9.87 -7.51 2.45
N VAL A 35 -9.59 -8.68 3.03
CA VAL A 35 -8.27 -8.97 3.63
C VAL A 35 -7.15 -8.83 2.60
N ARG A 36 -7.35 -9.36 1.39
CA ARG A 36 -6.35 -9.24 0.32
C ARG A 36 -6.06 -7.79 -0.03
N ASP A 37 -7.10 -6.97 -0.16
CA ASP A 37 -6.94 -5.58 -0.59
C ASP A 37 -6.36 -4.70 0.52
N LEU A 38 -6.79 -4.89 1.78
CA LEU A 38 -6.14 -4.29 2.96
C LEU A 38 -4.66 -4.65 3.08
N VAL A 39 -4.29 -5.90 2.75
CA VAL A 39 -2.88 -6.32 2.74
C VAL A 39 -2.10 -5.61 1.63
N LYS A 40 -2.69 -5.40 0.45
CA LYS A 40 -2.02 -4.63 -0.63
C LYS A 40 -1.81 -3.18 -0.19
N GLU A 41 -2.84 -2.53 0.34
CA GLU A 41 -2.76 -1.16 0.84
C GLU A 41 -1.68 -1.01 1.92
N ALA A 42 -1.58 -1.98 2.84
CA ALA A 42 -0.54 -1.97 3.88
C ALA A 42 0.88 -2.07 3.29
N ILE A 43 1.06 -2.81 2.19
CA ILE A 43 2.35 -2.89 1.48
C ILE A 43 2.64 -1.59 0.73
N GLU A 44 1.64 -1.00 0.06
CA GLU A 44 1.77 0.31 -0.61
C GLU A 44 2.16 1.41 0.37
N ILE A 45 1.54 1.46 1.56
CA ILE A 45 1.92 2.41 2.63
C ILE A 45 3.37 2.20 3.06
N ARG A 46 3.85 0.95 3.12
CA ARG A 46 5.25 0.68 3.45
C ARG A 46 6.19 1.19 2.37
N GLU A 47 5.83 1.00 1.10
CA GLU A 47 6.58 1.50 -0.05
C GLU A 47 6.65 3.04 -0.05
N ASP A 48 5.53 3.72 0.18
CA ASP A 48 5.48 5.17 0.27
C ASP A 48 6.42 5.73 1.34
N ILE A 49 6.50 5.08 2.50
CA ILE A 49 7.45 5.45 3.56
C ILE A 49 8.89 5.35 3.05
N ASP A 50 9.22 4.28 2.33
CA ASP A 50 10.56 4.06 1.81
C ASP A 50 10.91 5.04 0.67
N LEU A 51 9.97 5.30 -0.24
CA LEU A 51 10.09 6.34 -1.27
C LEU A 51 10.27 7.73 -0.66
N GLY A 52 9.55 8.03 0.42
CA GLY A 52 9.69 9.27 1.18
C GLY A 52 11.11 9.45 1.73
N ARG A 53 11.72 8.40 2.29
CA ARG A 53 13.12 8.44 2.75
C ARG A 53 14.12 8.70 1.62
N ILE A 54 13.88 8.12 0.44
CA ILE A 54 14.70 8.37 -0.75
C ILE A 54 14.57 9.83 -1.18
N ALA A 55 13.34 10.37 -1.21
CA ALA A 55 13.08 11.76 -1.55
C ALA A 55 13.78 12.71 -0.57
N GLU A 56 13.66 12.48 0.74
CA GLU A 56 14.31 13.29 1.78
C GLU A 56 15.84 13.29 1.62
N SER A 57 16.43 12.14 1.31
CA SER A 57 17.88 12.01 1.08
C SER A 57 18.35 12.83 -0.13
N ARG A 58 17.54 12.84 -1.21
CA ARG A 58 17.81 13.66 -2.40
C ARG A 58 17.63 15.14 -2.13
N GLU A 59 16.59 15.52 -1.37
CA GLU A 59 16.33 16.90 -0.98
C GLU A 59 17.50 17.49 -0.19
N LYS A 60 18.04 16.75 0.79
CA LYS A 60 19.21 17.18 1.58
C LYS A 60 20.45 17.50 0.75
N SER A 61 20.61 16.85 -0.41
CA SER A 61 21.76 17.04 -1.31
C SER A 61 21.44 17.93 -2.53
N LEU A 62 20.20 18.41 -2.66
CA LEU A 62 19.74 19.16 -3.81
C LEU A 62 20.35 20.57 -3.85
N LYS A 63 21.11 20.86 -4.91
CA LYS A 63 21.58 22.21 -5.21
C LYS A 63 20.55 22.91 -6.11
N ARG A 64 19.85 23.92 -5.60
CA ARG A 64 18.83 24.66 -6.37
C ARG A 64 19.36 25.26 -7.67
N SER A 65 20.62 25.66 -7.72
CA SER A 65 21.26 26.16 -8.95
C SER A 65 21.37 25.12 -10.07
N ARG A 66 21.22 23.83 -9.75
CA ARG A 66 21.22 22.72 -10.71
C ARG A 66 19.83 22.12 -10.93
N ALA A 67 18.80 22.68 -10.29
CA ALA A 67 17.44 22.21 -10.46
C ALA A 67 16.90 22.64 -11.84
N LEU A 68 16.19 21.74 -12.51
CA LEU A 68 15.54 22.02 -13.79
C LEU A 68 14.15 22.61 -13.55
N ALA A 69 13.70 23.53 -14.40
CA ALA A 69 12.35 24.07 -14.29
C ALA A 69 11.31 23.02 -14.75
N HIS A 70 10.12 23.05 -14.17
CA HIS A 70 9.06 22.08 -14.46
C HIS A 70 8.75 21.98 -15.97
N LYS A 71 8.59 23.13 -16.64
CA LYS A 71 8.37 23.21 -18.10
C LYS A 71 9.46 22.53 -18.94
N ASP A 72 10.71 22.53 -18.47
CA ASP A 72 11.84 21.98 -19.22
C ASP A 72 11.90 20.44 -19.10
N VAL A 73 11.23 19.88 -18.09
CA VAL A 73 11.15 18.44 -17.84
C VAL A 73 9.84 17.84 -18.33
N TRP A 74 8.73 18.55 -18.15
CA TRP A 74 7.37 18.01 -18.33
C TRP A 74 6.61 18.58 -19.53
N GLY A 75 7.09 19.67 -20.16
CA GLY A 75 6.65 20.17 -21.46
C GLY A 75 5.14 20.29 -21.66
#